data_AF-A0A261BTZ5-F1
#
_entry.id   AF-A0A261BTZ5-F1
#
_cell.length_a   1.000
_cell.length_b   1.000
_cell.length_c   1.000
_cell.angle_alpha   90.00
_cell.angle_beta   90.00
_cell.angle_gamma   90.00
#
_symmetry.space_group_name_H-M   'P 1'
#
loop_
_entity.id
_entity.type
_entity.pdbx_description
1 polymer ?
#
loop_
_entity_poly.entity_id
_entity_poly.type
_entity_poly.pdbx_seq_one_letter_code
_entity_poly.pdbx_strand_id
1 'polypeptide(L)'
;NFDMLIKTPRQLSDLSDLLDYTSIMGFDYGLKDRYDDTADWTPAGMKLFKNETGVPEEILHRKMVVRKSLNEVILSKTFVKSLFEKLNMDKVIKRFDDDKRFGIDEMMVMTLYENYLGLDGQMESNCVKEMDDKLTRQVRSILCSLERTFRLNYWDLNQPDGTDPDCKSNWLRHSLCVFGVEYLKEISESPMVLVNKVVEDFDFGTVLCVREMMKNGRTGKNPDADWLASNFPQFKEMQMKANGTYDRRSFECL
;
A
#
# COMPACT_ATOMS: atom_id res chain seq x y z
N ASN A 1 -11.89 -2.62 14.05
CA ASN A 1 -11.60 -1.95 12.77
C ASN A 1 -11.81 -0.46 12.99
N PHE A 2 -10.92 0.41 12.51
CA PHE A 2 -10.99 1.88 12.70
C PHE A 2 -10.91 2.65 11.38
N ASP A 3 -11.02 1.94 10.25
CA ASP A 3 -11.11 2.54 8.93
C ASP A 3 -12.54 3.01 8.67
N MET A 4 -12.68 4.18 8.05
CA MET A 4 -13.97 4.68 7.57
C MET A 4 -13.85 5.05 6.09
N LEU A 5 -14.79 4.56 5.28
CA LEU A 5 -14.90 4.96 3.88
C LEU A 5 -15.26 6.45 3.78
N ILE A 6 -14.65 7.14 2.83
CA ILE A 6 -14.94 8.54 2.50
C ILE A 6 -15.35 8.72 1.03
N LYS A 7 -15.66 7.61 0.35
CA LYS A 7 -16.16 7.54 -1.03
C LYS A 7 -17.50 6.82 -1.08
N THR A 8 -18.40 7.29 -1.93
CA THR A 8 -19.66 6.61 -2.21
C THR A 8 -19.44 5.34 -3.03
N PRO A 9 -20.40 4.37 -3.03
CA PRO A 9 -20.29 3.17 -3.87
C PRO A 9 -20.08 3.47 -5.36
N ARG A 10 -20.71 4.54 -5.88
CA ARG A 10 -20.51 4.96 -7.27
C ARG A 10 -19.07 5.43 -7.52
N GLN A 11 -18.53 6.26 -6.63
CA GLN A 11 -17.14 6.70 -6.71
C GLN A 11 -16.14 5.54 -6.65
N LEU A 12 -16.42 4.53 -5.82
CA LEU A 12 -15.60 3.32 -5.76
C LEU A 12 -15.66 2.51 -7.06
N SER A 13 -16.83 2.42 -7.68
CA SER A 13 -17.00 1.79 -8.99
C SER A 13 -16.21 2.54 -10.07
N ASP A 14 -16.38 3.87 -10.14
CA ASP A 14 -15.68 4.71 -11.11
C ASP A 14 -14.15 4.60 -10.92
N LEU A 15 -13.67 4.55 -9.68
CA LEU A 15 -12.26 4.34 -9.37
C LEU A 15 -11.78 2.93 -9.77
N SER A 16 -12.58 1.89 -9.53
CA SER A 16 -12.25 0.53 -9.94
C SER A 16 -12.10 0.42 -11.45
N ASP A 17 -12.99 1.07 -12.21
CA ASP A 17 -12.93 1.12 -13.67
C ASP A 17 -11.69 1.90 -14.14
N LEU A 18 -11.39 3.02 -13.47
CA LEU A 18 -10.20 3.81 -13.77
C LEU A 18 -8.90 3.04 -13.52
N LEU A 19 -8.84 2.25 -12.44
CA LEU A 19 -7.66 1.45 -12.10
C LEU A 19 -7.40 0.32 -13.10
N ASP A 20 -8.40 -0.16 -13.83
CA ASP A 20 -8.28 -1.16 -14.91
C ASP A 20 -7.28 -2.30 -14.59
N TYR A 21 -7.60 -3.08 -13.56
CA TYR A 21 -6.75 -4.18 -13.07
C TYR A 21 -5.35 -3.80 -12.55
N THR A 22 -5.11 -2.52 -12.28
CA THR A 22 -3.92 -2.06 -11.57
C THR A 22 -4.05 -2.32 -10.08
N SER A 23 -3.01 -2.89 -9.47
CA SER A 23 -2.89 -2.97 -8.01
C SER A 23 -2.21 -1.70 -7.48
N ILE A 24 -2.72 -1.17 -6.38
CA ILE A 24 -2.21 0.05 -5.75
C ILE A 24 -1.82 -0.24 -4.31
N MET A 25 -0.59 0.11 -3.97
CA MET A 25 0.00 -0.07 -2.65
C MET A 25 1.18 0.90 -2.46
N GLY A 26 1.53 1.19 -1.20
CA GLY A 26 2.71 2.00 -0.88
C GLY A 26 4.02 1.28 -1.23
N PHE A 27 5.08 2.06 -1.46
CA PHE A 27 6.43 1.57 -1.79
C PHE A 27 7.42 1.94 -0.71
N ASP A 28 8.03 0.92 -0.10
CA ASP A 28 9.01 1.13 0.95
C ASP A 28 9.99 -0.06 1.10
N TYR A 29 11.07 0.18 1.85
CA TYR A 29 12.10 -0.81 2.13
C TYR A 29 11.67 -1.74 3.26
N GLY A 30 11.96 -3.03 3.12
CA GLY A 30 11.88 -3.97 4.23
C GLY A 30 12.81 -3.54 5.37
N LEU A 31 12.31 -3.63 6.60
CA LEU A 31 13.09 -3.34 7.79
C LEU A 31 13.75 -4.64 8.27
N LYS A 32 15.08 -4.72 8.16
CA LYS A 32 15.87 -5.96 8.38
C LYS A 32 15.65 -6.60 9.76
N ASP A 33 15.37 -5.80 10.78
CA ASP A 33 15.02 -6.26 12.12
C ASP A 33 13.68 -7.01 12.18
N ARG A 34 12.81 -6.82 11.17
CA ARG A 34 11.45 -7.35 11.14
C ARG A 34 11.29 -8.62 10.28
N TYR A 35 12.33 -9.13 9.64
CA TYR A 35 12.28 -10.41 8.92
C TYR A 35 13.61 -11.17 8.99
N ASP A 36 13.58 -12.48 8.75
CA ASP A 36 14.81 -13.29 8.74
C ASP A 36 15.69 -12.96 7.53
N ASP A 37 16.61 -12.01 7.68
CA ASP A 37 17.52 -11.56 6.62
C ASP A 37 18.66 -12.54 6.32
N THR A 38 18.78 -13.61 7.11
CA THR A 38 19.74 -14.70 6.92
C THR A 38 19.18 -15.85 6.06
N ALA A 39 17.85 -15.94 5.92
CA ALA A 39 17.21 -16.95 5.10
C ALA A 39 17.54 -16.82 3.61
N ASP A 40 17.39 -17.93 2.88
CA ASP A 40 17.42 -17.90 1.43
C ASP A 40 16.11 -17.29 0.89
N TRP A 41 16.22 -16.07 0.35
CA TRP A 41 15.13 -15.28 -0.25
C TRP A 41 15.07 -15.42 -1.77
N THR A 42 15.74 -16.41 -2.36
CA THR A 42 15.49 -16.77 -3.76
C THR A 42 14.17 -17.53 -3.90
N PRO A 43 13.45 -17.40 -5.04
CA PRO A 43 12.26 -18.21 -5.27
C PRO A 43 12.50 -19.72 -5.15
N ALA A 44 13.65 -20.22 -5.62
CA ALA A 44 14.05 -21.62 -5.46
C ALA A 44 14.26 -22.00 -3.98
N GLY A 45 15.01 -21.20 -3.22
CA GLY A 45 15.26 -21.43 -1.79
C GLY A 45 13.99 -21.41 -0.93
N MET A 46 13.02 -20.60 -1.33
CA MET A 46 11.70 -20.53 -0.70
C MET A 46 10.75 -21.64 -1.16
N LYS A 47 11.07 -22.37 -2.23
CA LYS A 47 10.14 -23.24 -2.97
C LYS A 47 8.85 -22.47 -3.30
N LEU A 48 9.05 -21.28 -3.86
CA LEU A 48 8.03 -20.25 -4.00
C LEU A 48 6.97 -20.63 -5.03
N PHE A 49 7.37 -21.20 -6.16
CA PHE A 49 6.44 -21.61 -7.21
C PHE A 49 5.88 -23.00 -6.94
N LYS A 50 4.59 -23.23 -7.29
CA LYS A 50 3.99 -24.57 -7.23
C LYS A 50 4.60 -25.51 -8.26
N ASN A 51 4.98 -24.96 -9.41
CA ASN A 51 5.66 -25.64 -10.50
C ASN A 51 6.73 -24.71 -11.07
N GLU A 52 7.98 -25.17 -11.06
CA GLU A 52 9.14 -24.41 -11.56
C GLU A 52 9.37 -24.62 -13.06
N THR A 53 8.65 -25.58 -13.67
CA THR A 53 8.74 -25.86 -15.11
C THR A 53 8.34 -24.63 -15.92
N GLY A 54 9.27 -24.08 -16.70
CA GLY A 54 9.04 -22.90 -17.53
C GLY A 54 9.23 -21.56 -16.80
N VAL A 55 9.56 -21.57 -15.50
CA VAL A 55 10.04 -20.37 -14.81
C VAL A 55 11.50 -20.14 -15.23
N PRO A 56 11.87 -18.93 -15.72
CA PRO A 56 13.25 -18.63 -16.07
C PRO A 56 14.22 -18.85 -14.91
N GLU A 57 15.38 -19.43 -15.19
CA GLU A 57 16.46 -19.63 -14.21
C GLU A 57 16.88 -18.34 -13.50
N GLU A 58 16.87 -17.21 -14.24
CA GLU A 58 17.13 -15.89 -13.66
C GLU A 58 16.11 -15.54 -12.56
N ILE A 59 14.83 -15.86 -12.73
CA ILE A 59 13.81 -15.60 -11.71
C ILE A 59 14.00 -16.54 -10.52
N LEU A 60 14.25 -17.83 -10.75
CA LEU A 60 14.38 -18.83 -9.69
C LEU A 60 15.54 -18.53 -8.73
N HIS A 61 16.64 -18.00 -9.25
CA HIS A 61 17.88 -17.80 -8.49
C HIS A 61 18.19 -16.33 -8.17
N ARG A 62 17.37 -15.37 -8.64
CA ARG A 62 17.49 -13.98 -8.22
C ARG A 62 16.98 -13.83 -6.79
N LYS A 63 17.84 -13.34 -5.90
CA LYS A 63 17.47 -13.02 -4.53
C LYS A 63 16.39 -11.94 -4.53
N MET A 64 15.24 -12.23 -3.93
CA MET A 64 14.20 -11.24 -3.71
C MET A 64 14.62 -10.23 -2.65
N VAL A 65 14.25 -8.98 -2.85
CA VAL A 65 14.41 -7.91 -1.87
C VAL A 65 13.12 -7.81 -1.08
N VAL A 66 13.18 -7.97 0.25
CA VAL A 66 12.00 -7.76 1.09
C VAL A 66 11.62 -6.28 1.05
N ARG A 67 10.35 -6.03 0.74
CA ARG A 67 9.75 -4.70 0.62
C ARG A 67 8.65 -4.52 1.63
N LYS A 68 8.32 -3.28 1.90
CA LYS A 68 7.29 -2.88 2.85
C LYS A 68 6.28 -1.98 2.16
N SER A 69 5.05 -2.06 2.63
CA SER A 69 3.96 -1.12 2.34
C SER A 69 3.25 -0.78 3.66
N LEU A 70 2.01 -0.30 3.59
CA LEU A 70 1.06 -0.42 4.68
C LEU A 70 0.25 -1.71 4.49
N ASN A 71 -0.46 -2.15 5.52
CA ASN A 71 -1.36 -3.31 5.40
C ASN A 71 -2.63 -3.02 4.57
N GLU A 72 -2.86 -1.76 4.20
CA GLU A 72 -3.88 -1.36 3.24
C GLU A 72 -3.35 -1.40 1.81
N VAL A 73 -3.99 -2.22 0.99
CA VAL A 73 -3.65 -2.36 -0.41
C VAL A 73 -4.93 -2.54 -1.24
N ILE A 74 -4.92 -2.02 -2.47
CA ILE A 74 -5.88 -2.39 -3.50
C ILE A 74 -5.20 -3.38 -4.42
N LEU A 75 -5.72 -4.60 -4.49
CA LEU A 75 -5.16 -5.65 -5.34
C LEU A 75 -6.11 -5.97 -6.47
N SER A 76 -5.55 -6.06 -7.67
CA SER A 76 -6.33 -6.48 -8.82
C SER A 76 -6.63 -7.98 -8.74
N LYS A 77 -7.82 -8.34 -9.22
CA LYS A 77 -8.25 -9.74 -9.28
C LYS A 77 -7.24 -10.61 -10.05
N THR A 78 -6.64 -10.06 -11.11
CA THR A 78 -5.62 -10.73 -11.93
C THR A 78 -4.38 -11.08 -11.11
N PHE A 79 -3.87 -10.12 -10.34
CA PHE A 79 -2.71 -10.35 -9.48
C PHE A 79 -3.00 -11.36 -8.38
N VAL A 80 -4.13 -11.20 -7.67
CA VAL A 80 -4.55 -12.14 -6.62
C VAL A 80 -4.68 -13.56 -7.20
N LYS A 81 -5.32 -13.72 -8.35
CA LYS A 81 -5.44 -15.01 -9.02
C LYS A 81 -4.08 -15.61 -9.35
N SER A 82 -3.16 -14.81 -9.91
CA SER A 82 -1.81 -15.26 -10.26
C SER A 82 -1.01 -15.72 -9.03
N LEU A 83 -1.14 -15.03 -7.89
CA LEU A 83 -0.55 -15.47 -6.61
C LEU A 83 -1.02 -16.87 -6.23
N PHE A 84 -2.32 -17.09 -6.19
CA PHE A 84 -2.89 -18.38 -5.77
C PHE A 84 -2.70 -19.49 -6.80
N GLU A 85 -2.57 -19.19 -8.09
CA GLU A 85 -2.38 -20.20 -9.13
C GLU A 85 -0.90 -20.61 -9.26
N LYS A 86 0.02 -19.64 -9.24
CA LYS A 86 1.44 -19.87 -9.53
C LYS A 86 2.28 -20.11 -8.28
N LEU A 87 1.94 -19.47 -7.15
CA LEU A 87 2.77 -19.52 -5.93
C LEU A 87 2.27 -20.48 -4.87
N ASN A 88 3.19 -21.05 -4.11
CA ASN A 88 2.92 -21.82 -2.92
C ASN A 88 2.69 -20.88 -1.73
N MET A 89 1.45 -20.38 -1.59
CA MET A 89 1.09 -19.39 -0.56
C MET A 89 1.30 -19.89 0.87
N ASP A 90 1.23 -21.21 1.13
CA ASP A 90 1.53 -21.76 2.46
C ASP A 90 3.00 -21.55 2.84
N LYS A 91 3.91 -21.69 1.86
CA LYS A 91 5.35 -21.42 2.05
C LYS A 91 5.64 -19.94 2.22
N VAL A 92 4.94 -19.10 1.44
CA VAL A 92 5.03 -17.64 1.56
C VAL A 92 4.58 -17.19 2.94
N ILE A 93 3.36 -17.55 3.35
CA ILE A 93 2.78 -17.15 4.64
C ILE A 93 3.69 -17.64 5.75
N LYS A 94 4.10 -18.91 5.75
CA LYS A 94 5.04 -19.45 6.76
C LYS A 94 6.38 -18.70 6.82
N ARG A 95 6.83 -18.09 5.72
CA ARG A 95 8.07 -17.30 5.71
C ARG A 95 7.87 -15.92 6.37
N PHE A 96 6.70 -15.33 6.21
CA PHE A 96 6.34 -14.03 6.78
C PHE A 96 5.60 -14.14 8.13
N ASP A 97 5.17 -15.32 8.55
CA ASP A 97 4.44 -15.54 9.80
C ASP A 97 5.43 -15.79 10.96
N ASP A 98 6.07 -14.72 11.45
CA ASP A 98 6.96 -14.72 12.62
C ASP A 98 6.36 -13.84 13.73
N ASP A 99 5.70 -14.47 14.70
CA ASP A 99 5.00 -13.82 15.81
C ASP A 99 5.90 -12.98 16.72
N LYS A 100 7.23 -13.13 16.61
CA LYS A 100 8.21 -12.37 17.41
C LYS A 100 8.57 -11.04 16.79
N ARG A 101 8.16 -10.77 15.55
CA ARG A 101 8.59 -9.61 14.78
C ARG A 101 7.42 -8.71 14.46
N PHE A 102 7.62 -7.43 14.71
CA PHE A 102 6.58 -6.41 14.56
C PHE A 102 6.33 -6.07 13.08
N GLY A 103 5.05 -5.89 12.69
CA GLY A 103 4.66 -5.30 11.40
C GLY A 103 5.05 -6.10 10.16
N ILE A 104 5.01 -7.44 10.22
CA ILE A 104 5.34 -8.29 9.07
C ILE A 104 4.21 -8.39 8.04
N ASP A 105 2.97 -8.20 8.49
CA ASP A 105 1.79 -8.09 7.63
C ASP A 105 1.95 -6.99 6.57
N GLU A 106 2.80 -5.99 6.84
CA GLU A 106 3.13 -4.90 5.93
C GLU A 106 4.18 -5.25 4.85
N MET A 107 4.80 -6.45 4.87
CA MET A 107 5.92 -6.79 3.99
C MET A 107 5.60 -7.83 2.91
N MET A 108 4.67 -8.75 3.17
CA MET A 108 4.44 -9.91 2.30
C MET A 108 4.00 -9.52 0.89
N VAL A 109 2.86 -8.82 0.78
CA VAL A 109 2.23 -8.53 -0.53
C VAL A 109 3.15 -7.69 -1.40
N MET A 110 3.77 -6.68 -0.79
CA MET A 110 4.67 -5.77 -1.51
C MET A 110 5.94 -6.47 -1.99
N THR A 111 6.50 -7.37 -1.16
CA THR A 111 7.65 -8.18 -1.58
C THR A 111 7.31 -9.02 -2.81
N LEU A 112 6.13 -9.65 -2.84
CA LEU A 112 5.71 -10.42 -4.02
C LEU A 112 5.38 -9.55 -5.22
N TYR A 113 4.93 -8.31 -5.00
CA TYR A 113 4.52 -7.40 -6.07
C TYR A 113 5.71 -6.70 -6.75
N GLU A 114 6.72 -6.23 -6.01
CA GLU A 114 7.84 -5.48 -6.60
C GLU A 114 8.99 -6.37 -7.10
N ASN A 115 9.17 -7.56 -6.53
CA ASN A 115 10.12 -8.52 -7.09
C ASN A 115 9.46 -9.15 -8.30
N TYR A 116 9.76 -8.69 -9.51
CA TYR A 116 9.17 -9.24 -10.73
C TYR A 116 9.36 -10.77 -10.80
N LEU A 117 8.25 -11.51 -10.61
CA LEU A 117 8.18 -12.97 -10.56
C LEU A 117 7.52 -13.55 -11.83
N GLY A 118 7.19 -12.70 -12.80
CA GLY A 118 6.40 -13.11 -13.98
C GLY A 118 4.93 -13.39 -13.65
N LEU A 119 4.40 -12.77 -12.59
CA LEU A 119 2.99 -12.87 -12.22
C LEU A 119 2.15 -11.90 -13.05
N ASP A 120 0.90 -12.28 -13.31
CA ASP A 120 -0.02 -11.45 -14.08
C ASP A 120 -0.52 -10.30 -13.21
N GLY A 121 -0.65 -9.09 -13.76
CA GLY A 121 -1.04 -7.90 -12.99
C GLY A 121 0.06 -7.33 -12.08
N GLN A 122 1.28 -7.86 -12.20
CA GLN A 122 2.46 -7.41 -11.48
C GLN A 122 3.20 -6.29 -12.23
N MET A 123 3.78 -5.35 -11.48
CA MET A 123 4.69 -4.35 -12.01
C MET A 123 6.06 -4.96 -12.36
N GLU A 124 6.70 -4.48 -13.43
CA GLU A 124 8.01 -4.94 -13.90
C GLU A 124 9.16 -4.03 -13.47
N SER A 125 8.85 -2.75 -13.25
CA SER A 125 9.81 -1.76 -12.79
C SER A 125 10.17 -1.98 -11.32
N ASN A 126 11.37 -1.56 -10.93
CA ASN A 126 11.81 -1.54 -9.54
C ASN A 126 11.89 -0.08 -9.11
N CYS A 127 10.92 0.35 -8.31
CA CYS A 127 10.74 1.76 -7.97
C CYS A 127 11.41 2.16 -6.66
N VAL A 128 11.87 1.18 -5.90
CA VAL A 128 12.50 1.39 -4.60
C VAL A 128 14.03 1.22 -4.76
N LYS A 129 14.74 2.35 -4.93
CA LYS A 129 16.22 2.40 -5.06
C LYS A 129 16.89 2.45 -3.68
N GLU A 130 17.70 1.44 -3.32
CA GLU A 130 18.42 1.36 -2.03
C GLU A 130 18.93 2.74 -1.54
N MET A 131 18.53 3.12 -0.32
CA MET A 131 19.06 4.30 0.37
C MET A 131 20.04 3.84 1.46
N ASP A 132 21.27 4.36 1.40
CA ASP A 132 22.38 3.98 2.28
C ASP A 132 22.26 4.51 3.73
N ASP A 133 21.45 5.53 3.99
CA ASP A 133 21.37 6.18 5.30
C ASP A 133 20.12 5.77 6.12
N LYS A 134 20.34 5.31 7.36
CA LYS A 134 19.31 4.83 8.30
C LYS A 134 18.34 5.92 8.75
N LEU A 135 18.81 7.16 8.96
CA LEU A 135 17.97 8.25 9.47
C LEU A 135 17.05 8.78 8.35
N THR A 136 17.63 8.97 7.16
CA THR A 136 16.87 9.28 5.94
C THR A 136 15.90 8.14 5.59
N ARG A 137 16.27 6.88 5.86
CA ARG A 137 15.42 5.71 5.63
C ARG A 137 14.09 5.80 6.34
N GLN A 138 14.05 6.09 7.64
CA GLN A 138 12.82 6.01 8.44
C GLN A 138 11.86 7.17 8.17
N VAL A 139 12.39 8.39 8.03
CA VAL A 139 11.56 9.59 7.80
C VAL A 139 10.98 9.60 6.38
N ARG A 140 11.75 9.23 5.35
CA ARG A 140 11.24 9.13 3.96
C ARG A 140 10.41 7.87 3.69
N SER A 141 10.74 6.73 4.31
CA SER A 141 9.94 5.48 4.28
C SER A 141 8.47 5.75 4.61
N ILE A 142 8.25 6.54 5.65
CA ILE A 142 6.93 6.87 6.15
C ILE A 142 6.27 7.89 5.22
N LEU A 143 6.92 9.00 4.89
CA LEU A 143 6.37 9.96 3.92
C LEU A 143 6.00 9.32 2.56
N CYS A 144 6.86 8.47 2.00
CA CYS A 144 6.59 7.76 0.74
C CYS A 144 5.50 6.70 0.85
N SER A 145 5.34 6.02 1.99
CA SER A 145 4.24 5.08 2.22
C SER A 145 2.91 5.78 2.47
N LEU A 146 2.93 6.93 3.15
CA LEU A 146 1.73 7.70 3.50
C LEU A 146 1.13 8.45 2.33
N GLU A 147 1.97 8.93 1.41
CA GLU A 147 1.52 9.61 0.19
C GLU A 147 1.06 8.64 -0.91
N ARG A 148 1.32 7.33 -0.76
CA ARG A 148 1.12 6.33 -1.82
C ARG A 148 0.23 5.16 -1.38
N THR A 149 -0.76 5.44 -0.54
CA THR A 149 -1.86 4.51 -0.25
C THR A 149 -3.20 5.22 -0.43
N PHE A 150 -4.30 4.47 -0.49
CA PHE A 150 -5.65 5.04 -0.61
C PHE A 150 -6.28 5.33 0.76
N ARG A 151 -5.48 5.39 1.81
CA ARG A 151 -5.89 5.71 3.17
C ARG A 151 -5.23 6.99 3.65
N LEU A 152 -6.07 7.98 3.92
CA LEU A 152 -5.66 9.20 4.58
C LEU A 152 -5.41 8.91 6.06
N ASN A 153 -4.18 9.13 6.50
CA ASN A 153 -3.75 9.02 7.90
C ASN A 153 -2.86 10.21 8.24
N TYR A 154 -2.87 10.62 9.50
CA TYR A 154 -1.88 11.56 10.03
C TYR A 154 -1.09 10.86 11.13
N TRP A 155 0.23 10.81 10.97
CA TRP A 155 1.12 10.16 11.90
C TRP A 155 1.88 11.18 12.73
N ASP A 156 1.92 10.94 14.04
CA ASP A 156 2.92 11.53 14.93
C ASP A 156 3.60 10.39 15.68
N LEU A 157 4.86 10.13 15.32
CA LEU A 157 5.66 9.01 15.83
C LEU A 157 6.40 9.36 17.12
N ASN A 158 6.47 10.64 17.47
CA ASN A 158 7.29 11.13 18.57
C ASN A 158 6.47 11.36 19.85
N GLN A 159 5.15 11.28 19.75
CA GLN A 159 4.24 11.52 20.86
C GLN A 159 3.62 10.21 21.39
N PRO A 160 3.41 10.10 22.73
CA PRO A 160 2.64 9.01 23.31
C PRO A 160 1.15 9.18 23.00
N ASP A 161 0.38 8.10 23.16
CA ASP A 161 -1.08 8.14 23.08
C ASP A 161 -1.68 9.18 24.06
N GLY A 162 -2.73 9.87 23.61
CA GLY A 162 -3.45 10.85 24.41
C GLY A 162 -3.54 12.22 23.75
N THR A 163 -3.46 13.27 24.55
CA THR A 163 -3.58 14.64 24.07
C THR A 163 -2.36 15.05 23.27
N ASP A 164 -2.57 15.45 22.02
CA ASP A 164 -1.52 15.85 21.09
C ASP A 164 -1.96 17.09 20.29
N PRO A 165 -1.33 18.26 20.51
CA PRO A 165 -1.71 19.50 19.84
C PRO A 165 -1.42 19.51 18.33
N ASP A 166 -0.61 18.59 17.82
CA ASP A 166 -0.30 18.50 16.39
C ASP A 166 -1.44 17.82 15.60
N CYS A 167 -2.30 17.05 16.28
CA CYS A 167 -3.56 16.56 15.74
C CYS A 167 -4.67 17.62 15.87
N LYS A 168 -5.47 17.84 14.83
CA LYS A 168 -6.60 18.81 14.89
C LYS A 168 -7.65 18.46 15.92
N SER A 169 -7.84 17.17 16.17
CA SER A 169 -8.72 16.65 17.22
C SER A 169 -8.11 16.73 18.63
N ASN A 170 -6.87 17.20 18.74
CA ASN A 170 -6.03 17.14 19.92
C ASN A 170 -5.86 15.73 20.49
N TRP A 171 -5.97 14.68 19.67
CA TRP A 171 -5.91 13.31 20.15
C TRP A 171 -5.15 12.36 19.21
N LEU A 172 -4.20 11.64 19.80
CA LEU A 172 -3.33 10.66 19.16
C LEU A 172 -3.55 9.27 19.77
N ARG A 173 -3.54 8.23 18.93
CA ARG A 173 -3.60 6.84 19.38
C ARG A 173 -2.83 5.88 18.47
N HIS A 174 -1.84 5.21 19.04
CA HIS A 174 -0.83 4.40 18.36
C HIS A 174 -0.12 5.19 17.27
N SER A 175 0.37 6.38 17.62
CA SER A 175 1.07 7.29 16.71
C SER A 175 0.25 7.78 15.50
N LEU A 176 -1.08 7.68 15.58
CA LEU A 176 -2.02 8.11 14.55
C LEU A 176 -3.02 9.09 15.14
N CYS A 177 -3.24 10.23 14.47
CA CYS A 177 -4.29 11.16 14.87
C CYS A 177 -5.65 10.50 14.75
N VAL A 178 -6.49 10.70 15.77
CA VAL A 178 -7.87 10.25 15.75
C VAL A 178 -8.73 11.31 15.06
N PHE A 179 -9.45 10.92 14.02
CA PHE A 179 -10.26 11.83 13.22
C PHE A 179 -11.57 12.15 13.97
N GLY A 180 -11.75 13.43 14.29
CA GLY A 180 -12.99 14.05 14.75
C GLY A 180 -13.64 14.93 13.68
N VAL A 181 -14.75 15.59 14.01
CA VAL A 181 -15.49 16.50 13.11
C VAL A 181 -14.63 17.68 12.62
N GLU A 182 -13.52 17.97 13.29
CA GLU A 182 -12.53 18.98 12.91
C GLU A 182 -11.85 18.66 11.57
N TYR A 183 -11.85 17.39 11.14
CA TYR A 183 -11.26 16.92 9.89
C TYR A 183 -12.24 16.84 8.71
N LEU A 184 -13.51 17.22 8.89
CA LEU A 184 -14.53 17.07 7.82
C LEU A 184 -14.16 17.80 6.51
N LYS A 185 -13.45 18.93 6.60
CA LYS A 185 -12.97 19.65 5.42
C LYS A 185 -11.96 18.81 4.65
N GLU A 186 -10.91 18.31 5.30
CA GLU A 186 -9.91 17.45 4.66
C GLU A 186 -10.51 16.16 4.13
N ILE A 187 -11.45 15.56 4.86
CA ILE A 187 -12.21 14.40 4.38
C ILE A 187 -12.91 14.72 3.06
N SER A 188 -13.59 15.87 2.97
CA SER A 188 -14.31 16.28 1.76
C SER A 188 -13.40 16.61 0.57
N GLU A 189 -12.17 17.05 0.84
CA GLU A 189 -11.21 17.44 -0.19
C GLU A 189 -10.28 16.28 -0.60
N SER A 190 -10.22 15.21 0.19
CA SER A 190 -9.26 14.13 0.03
C SER A 190 -9.51 13.25 -1.22
N PRO A 191 -8.46 12.93 -2.00
CA PRO A 191 -8.52 11.94 -3.07
C PRO A 191 -8.56 10.49 -2.57
N MET A 192 -8.27 10.25 -1.29
CA MET A 192 -8.17 8.92 -0.70
C MET A 192 -9.53 8.21 -0.57
N VAL A 193 -9.52 6.89 -0.48
CA VAL A 193 -10.74 6.07 -0.37
C VAL A 193 -11.21 5.94 1.08
N LEU A 194 -10.25 5.84 1.99
CA LEU A 194 -10.46 5.61 3.42
C LEU A 194 -9.79 6.71 4.25
N VAL A 195 -10.26 6.87 5.48
CA VAL A 195 -9.52 7.57 6.55
C VAL A 195 -9.25 6.62 7.71
N ASN A 196 -8.14 6.82 8.39
CA ASN A 196 -7.83 6.19 9.66
C ASN A 196 -6.97 7.14 10.52
N LYS A 197 -7.22 7.24 11.82
CA LYS A 197 -8.09 6.38 12.64
C LYS A 197 -9.40 7.07 13.05
N VAL A 198 -10.54 6.44 12.86
CA VAL A 198 -11.82 6.91 13.44
C VAL A 198 -12.18 6.04 14.65
N VAL A 199 -12.54 6.66 15.77
CA VAL A 199 -12.91 5.97 17.00
C VAL A 199 -14.30 6.45 17.44
N GLU A 200 -15.26 5.54 17.48
CA GLU A 200 -16.68 5.86 17.77
C GLU A 200 -16.87 6.50 19.15
N ASP A 201 -16.16 5.99 20.17
CA ASP A 201 -16.20 6.53 21.53
C ASP A 201 -15.51 7.91 21.67
N PHE A 202 -14.65 8.27 20.70
CA PHE A 202 -14.00 9.58 20.68
C PHE A 202 -14.92 10.63 20.05
N ASP A 203 -15.39 10.36 18.83
CA ASP A 203 -16.30 11.26 18.12
C ASP A 203 -17.15 10.51 17.09
N PHE A 204 -18.32 10.04 17.55
CA PHE A 204 -19.33 9.45 16.67
C PHE A 204 -19.97 10.46 15.69
N GLY A 205 -19.87 11.76 15.98
CA GLY A 205 -20.33 12.83 15.10
C GLY A 205 -19.63 12.80 13.74
N THR A 206 -18.35 12.43 13.71
CA THR A 206 -17.57 12.23 12.47
C THR A 206 -18.24 11.22 11.54
N VAL A 207 -18.66 10.08 12.08
CA VAL A 207 -19.32 9.00 11.32
C VAL A 207 -20.66 9.49 10.74
N LEU A 208 -21.46 10.18 11.57
CA LEU A 208 -22.75 10.74 11.15
C LEU A 208 -22.57 11.81 10.06
N CYS A 209 -21.63 12.73 10.24
CA CYS A 209 -21.37 13.80 9.28
C CYS A 209 -20.87 13.26 7.95
N VAL A 210 -19.91 12.31 7.94
CA VAL A 210 -19.42 11.72 6.68
C VAL A 210 -20.51 10.95 5.97
N ARG A 211 -21.36 10.21 6.68
CA ARG A 211 -22.54 9.56 6.09
C ARG A 211 -23.47 10.57 5.39
N GLU A 212 -23.75 11.70 6.03
CA GLU A 212 -24.59 12.75 5.42
C GLU A 212 -23.87 13.46 4.25
N MET A 213 -22.55 13.63 4.33
CA MET A 213 -21.74 14.16 3.22
C MET A 213 -21.77 13.23 2.01
N MET A 214 -21.68 11.91 2.21
CA MET A 214 -21.83 10.92 1.14
C MET A 214 -23.19 11.01 0.45
N LYS A 215 -24.29 11.12 1.22
CA LYS A 215 -25.65 11.28 0.67
C LYS A 215 -25.79 12.54 -0.18
N ASN A 216 -25.14 13.62 0.24
CA ASN A 216 -25.24 14.93 -0.42
C ASN A 216 -24.14 15.17 -1.47
N GLY A 217 -23.31 14.17 -1.80
CA GLY A 217 -22.24 14.29 -2.78
C GLY A 217 -21.11 15.26 -2.38
N ARG A 218 -20.91 15.49 -1.07
CA ARG A 218 -19.89 16.39 -0.50
C ARG A 218 -18.76 15.64 0.20
N THR A 219 -18.68 14.33 0.02
CA THR A 219 -17.59 13.50 0.56
C THR A 219 -16.32 13.64 -0.28
N GLY A 220 -15.24 12.94 0.08
CA GLY A 220 -13.94 13.04 -0.60
C GLY A 220 -14.01 12.97 -2.12
N LYS A 221 -13.14 13.74 -2.78
CA LYS A 221 -13.05 13.87 -4.25
C LYS A 221 -12.52 12.61 -4.92
N ASN A 222 -12.99 12.31 -6.12
CA ASN A 222 -12.38 11.25 -6.92
C ASN A 222 -11.02 11.71 -7.45
N PRO A 223 -9.97 10.88 -7.37
CA PRO A 223 -8.76 11.12 -8.13
C PRO A 223 -9.04 10.92 -9.63
N ASP A 224 -8.28 11.64 -10.46
CA ASP A 224 -8.27 11.44 -11.91
C ASP A 224 -7.03 10.65 -12.34
N ALA A 225 -6.96 10.31 -13.63
CA ALA A 225 -5.86 9.52 -14.20
C ALA A 225 -4.50 10.21 -14.02
N ASP A 226 -4.46 11.54 -14.15
CA ASP A 226 -3.24 12.33 -14.04
C ASP A 226 -2.70 12.29 -12.60
N TRP A 227 -3.58 12.50 -11.61
CA TRP A 227 -3.23 12.38 -10.21
C TRP A 227 -2.76 10.97 -9.88
N LEU A 228 -3.43 9.92 -10.36
CA LEU A 228 -2.99 8.55 -10.15
C LEU A 228 -1.62 8.27 -10.78
N ALA A 229 -1.39 8.69 -12.03
CA ALA A 229 -0.12 8.51 -12.71
C ALA A 229 1.04 9.29 -12.06
N SER A 230 0.75 10.44 -11.44
CA SER A 230 1.74 11.25 -10.70
C SER A 230 2.03 10.78 -9.28
N ASN A 231 1.17 9.95 -8.68
CA ASN A 231 1.35 9.50 -7.29
C ASN A 231 1.64 8.00 -7.18
N PHE A 232 1.25 7.20 -8.18
CA PHE A 232 1.35 5.74 -8.15
C PHE A 232 2.09 5.23 -9.39
N PRO A 233 3.36 4.81 -9.26
CA PRO A 233 4.10 4.30 -10.40
C PRO A 233 3.51 2.99 -10.96
N GLN A 234 2.77 2.21 -10.17
CA GLN A 234 2.04 1.05 -10.70
C GLN A 234 1.02 1.47 -11.75
N PHE A 235 0.27 2.53 -11.47
CA PHE A 235 -0.76 3.04 -12.36
C PHE A 235 -0.14 3.60 -13.63
N LYS A 236 0.91 4.42 -13.48
CA LYS A 236 1.67 4.96 -14.60
C LYS A 236 2.23 3.85 -15.49
N GLU A 237 2.84 2.81 -14.90
CA GLU A 237 3.37 1.69 -15.66
C GLU A 237 2.27 0.95 -16.44
N MET A 238 1.16 0.61 -15.79
CA MET A 238 0.07 -0.12 -16.43
C MET A 238 -0.58 0.70 -17.55
N GLN A 239 -0.73 2.00 -17.36
CA GLN A 239 -1.22 2.90 -18.40
C GLN A 239 -0.25 2.95 -19.60
N MET A 240 1.06 3.03 -19.37
CA MET A 240 2.06 2.97 -20.45
C MET A 240 2.07 1.62 -21.17
N LYS A 241 1.85 0.52 -20.44
CA LYS A 241 1.72 -0.83 -21.02
C LYS A 241 0.47 -0.93 -21.90
N ALA A 242 -0.68 -0.45 -21.43
CA ALA A 242 -1.92 -0.41 -22.20
C ALA A 242 -1.78 0.43 -23.48
N ASN A 243 -1.02 1.53 -23.41
CA ASN A 243 -0.76 2.42 -24.56
C ASN A 243 0.38 1.93 -25.47
N GLY A 244 1.06 0.83 -25.15
CA GLY A 244 2.19 0.31 -25.92
C GLY A 244 3.44 1.20 -25.88
N THR A 245 3.56 2.10 -24.91
CA THR A 245 4.68 3.05 -24.75
C THR A 245 5.63 2.65 -23.63
N TYR A 246 5.34 1.58 -22.90
CA TYR A 246 6.17 1.12 -21.80
C TYR A 246 7.51 0.55 -22.29
N ASP A 247 8.60 1.16 -21.82
CA ASP A 247 9.95 0.60 -21.88
C ASP A 247 10.55 0.57 -20.48
N ARG A 248 10.84 -0.65 -20.01
CA ARG A 248 11.40 -0.91 -18.69
C ARG A 248 12.71 -0.15 -18.43
N ARG A 249 13.52 0.13 -19.47
CA ARG A 249 14.83 0.79 -19.31
C ARG A 249 14.73 2.30 -19.13
N SER A 250 13.63 2.89 -19.57
CA SER A 250 13.38 4.33 -19.52
C SER A 250 12.23 4.71 -18.58
N PHE A 251 11.57 3.73 -17.94
CA PHE A 251 10.50 3.99 -17.00
C PHE A 251 10.99 4.71 -15.74
N GLU A 252 10.37 5.86 -15.45
CA GLU A 252 10.62 6.65 -14.26
C GLU A 252 9.48 6.49 -13.26
N CYS A 253 9.83 5.95 -12.09
CA CYS A 253 8.94 5.61 -10.97
C CYS A 253 8.41 6.79 -10.15
N LEU A 254 8.51 8.03 -10.64
CA LEU A 254 8.29 9.34 -9.99
C LEU A 254 9.58 10.05 -9.55
#